data_AF-A0A943EF15-F1
#
_entry.id   AF-A0A943EF15-F1
#
_cell.length_a   1.000
_cell.length_b   1.000
_cell.length_c   1.000
_cell.angle_alpha   90.00
_cell.angle_beta   90.00
_cell.angle_gamma   90.00
#
_symmetry.space_group_name_H-M   'P 1'
#
loop_
_entity.id
_entity.type
_entity.pdbx_description
1 polymer ?
#
loop_
_entity_poly.entity_id
_entity_poly.type
_entity_poly.pdbx_seq_one_letter_code
_entity_poly.pdbx_strand_id
1 'polypeptide(L)' 'MIISLGSDHAGFEQKDALAVFLVDEGHDVVDRGPENDDRVDYPDYALRVARDVAEGAADYG' A
#
# COMPACT_ATOMS: atom_id res chain seq x y z
N MET A 1 -8.29 -10.90 -4.98
CA MET A 1 -7.94 -10.66 -3.57
C MET A 1 -7.63 -9.19 -3.45
N ILE A 2 -7.99 -8.57 -2.33
CA ILE A 2 -7.75 -7.17 -2.05
C ILE A 2 -6.42 -7.05 -1.29
N ILE A 3 -5.48 -6.29 -1.82
CA ILE A 3 -4.16 -6.07 -1.22
C ILE A 3 -4.01 -4.58 -0.90
N SER A 4 -3.81 -4.25 0.37
CA SER A 4 -3.53 -2.87 0.78
C SER A 4 -2.03 -2.59 0.71
N LEU A 5 -1.61 -1.54 0.03
CA LEU A 5 -0.20 -1.15 -0.04
C LEU A 5 0.02 0.20 0.63
N GLY A 6 1.17 0.34 1.29
CA GLY A 6 1.65 1.61 1.82
C GLY A 6 3.15 1.58 1.99
N SER A 7 3.79 2.73 1.87
CA SER A 7 5.23 2.89 2.10
C SER A 7 5.51 4.19 2.85
N ASP A 8 6.78 4.55 2.98
CA ASP A 8 7.18 5.94 3.15
C ASP A 8 7.72 6.51 1.83
N HIS A 9 8.31 7.70 1.92
CA HIS A 9 8.95 8.38 0.80
C HIS A 9 10.05 7.55 0.14
N ALA A 10 10.80 6.75 0.90
CA ALA A 10 11.89 5.94 0.36
C ALA A 10 11.38 4.72 -0.44
N GLY A 11 10.14 4.28 -0.17
CA GLY A 11 9.49 3.16 -0.87
C GLY A 11 8.48 3.56 -1.94
N PHE A 12 8.28 4.86 -2.23
CA PHE A 12 7.23 5.35 -3.13
C PHE A 12 7.27 4.70 -4.52
N GLU A 13 8.43 4.73 -5.19
CA GLU A 13 8.57 4.15 -6.53
C GLU A 13 8.37 2.63 -6.54
N GLN A 14 8.85 1.92 -5.49
CA GLN A 14 8.69 0.47 -5.39
C GLN A 14 7.24 0.07 -5.11
N LYS A 15 6.52 0.85 -4.28
CA LYS A 15 5.09 0.66 -4.02
C LYS A 15 4.30 0.74 -5.33
N ASP A 16 4.56 1.75 -6.16
CA ASP A 16 3.86 1.95 -7.43
C ASP A 16 4.15 0.82 -8.42
N ALA A 17 5.41 0.39 -8.54
CA ALA A 17 5.77 -0.74 -9.38
C ALA A 17 5.10 -2.05 -8.92
N LEU A 18 5.03 -2.28 -7.60
CA LEU A 18 4.37 -3.44 -7.02
C LEU A 18 2.85 -3.40 -7.24
N ALA A 19 2.23 -2.22 -7.12
CA ALA A 19 0.81 -2.03 -7.37
C ALA A 19 0.44 -2.44 -8.81
N VAL A 20 1.21 -1.99 -9.81
CA VAL A 20 1.00 -2.38 -11.21
C VAL A 20 1.13 -3.88 -11.39
N PHE A 21 2.19 -4.50 -10.85
CA PHE A 21 2.40 -5.94 -10.94
C PHE A 21 1.23 -6.74 -10.33
N LEU A 22 0.75 -6.36 -9.15
CA LEU A 22 -0.36 -7.06 -8.48
C LEU A 22 -1.68 -6.90 -9.24
N VAL A 23 -1.93 -5.73 -9.83
CA VAL A 23 -3.09 -5.52 -10.70
C VAL A 23 -3.01 -6.40 -11.95
N ASP A 24 -1.84 -6.51 -12.57
CA ASP A 24 -1.62 -7.38 -13.74
C ASP A 24 -1.84 -8.88 -13.42
N GLU A 25 -1.54 -9.30 -12.19
CA GLU A 25 -1.82 -10.65 -11.66
C GLU A 25 -3.30 -10.86 -11.26
N GLY A 26 -4.16 -9.84 -11.41
CA GLY A 26 -5.60 -9.93 -11.16
C GLY A 26 -6.02 -9.66 -9.71
N HIS A 27 -5.20 -8.95 -8.94
CA HIS A 27 -5.55 -8.48 -7.59
C HIS A 27 -6.14 -7.06 -7.63
N ASP A 28 -7.02 -6.77 -6.68
CA ASP A 28 -7.51 -5.41 -6.43
C ASP A 28 -6.53 -4.75 -5.44
N VAL A 29 -5.91 -3.63 -5.83
CA VAL A 29 -4.93 -2.93 -4.99
C VAL A 29 -5.55 -1.69 -4.36
N VAL A 30 -5.39 -1.54 -3.05
CA VAL A 30 -5.76 -0.34 -2.28
C VAL A 30 -4.48 0.40 -1.90
N ASP A 31 -4.22 1.53 -2.54
CA ASP A 31 -3.06 2.36 -2.23
C ASP A 31 -3.36 3.30 -1.06
N ARG A 32 -2.59 3.18 0.02
CA ARG A 32 -2.68 4.03 1.22
C ARG A 32 -1.63 5.14 1.27
N GLY A 33 -0.81 5.25 0.23
CA GLY A 33 0.18 6.28 0.00
C GLY A 33 1.60 5.91 0.47
N PRO A 34 2.52 6.89 0.46
CA PRO A 34 2.32 8.29 0.11
C PRO A 34 1.97 8.51 -1.36
N GLU A 35 1.38 9.68 -1.65
CA GLU A 35 0.93 10.10 -2.97
C GLU A 35 2.09 10.62 -3.85
N ASN A 36 3.24 10.89 -3.23
CA ASN A 36 4.48 11.35 -3.86
C ASN A 36 5.70 10.93 -3.02
N ASP A 37 6.89 11.34 -3.46
CA ASP A 37 8.18 11.07 -2.82
C ASP A 37 8.59 12.12 -1.77
N ASP A 38 7.68 13.01 -1.37
CA ASP A 38 7.95 13.96 -0.29
C ASP A 38 8.19 13.22 1.02
N ARG A 39 9.12 13.71 1.84
CA ARG A 39 9.45 13.11 3.13
C ARG A 39 8.23 13.02 4.04
N VAL A 40 7.97 11.80 4.50
CA VAL A 40 6.88 11.45 5.41
C VAL A 40 7.32 10.37 6.40
N ASP A 41 6.53 10.20 7.47
CA ASP A 41 6.76 9.21 8.51
C ASP A 41 6.04 7.89 8.20
N TYR A 42 6.80 6.80 8.09
CA TYR A 42 6.28 5.47 7.77
C TYR A 42 5.17 4.93 8.70
N PRO A 43 5.11 5.24 10.02
CA PRO A 43 4.08 4.69 10.89
C PRO A 43 2.66 5.08 10.48
N ASP A 44 2.47 6.26 9.88
CA ASP A 44 1.15 6.73 9.44
C ASP A 44 0.58 5.85 8.31
N TYR A 45 1.44 5.35 7.44
CA TYR A 45 1.07 4.50 6.30
C TYR A 45 0.97 3.04 6.71
N ALA A 46 1.92 2.57 7.53
CA ALA A 46 1.89 1.22 8.08
C ALA A 46 0.61 0.98 8.91
N LEU A 47 0.16 1.96 9.68
CA LEU A 47 -1.08 1.85 10.46
C LEU A 47 -2.33 1.73 9.56
N ARG A 48 -2.37 2.44 8.42
CA ARG A 48 -3.50 2.35 7.47
C ARG A 48 -3.60 0.94 6.89
N VAL A 49 -2.48 0.40 6.40
CA VAL A 49 -2.40 -0.96 5.86
C VAL A 49 -2.77 -2.00 6.91
N ALA A 50 -2.19 -1.90 8.11
CA ALA A 50 -2.47 -2.82 9.20
C ALA A 50 -3.94 -2.83 9.62
N ARG A 51 -4.61 -1.67 9.60
CA ARG A 51 -6.05 -1.57 9.88
C ARG A 51 -6.90 -2.24 8.83
N ASP A 52 -6.59 -2.04 7.55
CA ASP A 52 -7.35 -2.67 6.46
C ASP A 52 -7.34 -4.20 6.59
N VAL A 53 -6.17 -4.77 6.90
CA VAL A 53 -6.05 -6.21 7.12
C VAL A 53 -6.78 -6.65 8.40
N ALA A 54 -6.57 -5.93 9.52
CA ALA A 54 -7.18 -6.30 10.80
C ALA A 54 -8.71 -6.21 10.79
N GLU A 55 -9.29 -5.30 10.01
CA GLU A 55 -10.72 -5.08 9.87
C GLU A 55 -11.35 -5.92 8.74
N GLY A 56 -10.54 -6.65 7.97
CA GLY A 56 -10.99 -7.46 6.84
C GLY A 56 -11.40 -6.65 5.60
N ALA A 57 -10.96 -5.39 5.52
CA ALA A 57 -11.12 -4.56 4.32
C ALA A 57 -10.11 -4.95 3.22
N ALA A 58 -8.99 -5.57 3.58
CA ALA A 58 -8.04 -6.20 2.68
C ALA A 58 -7.70 -7.62 3.14
N ASP A 59 -7.40 -8.52 2.20
CA ASP A 59 -6.97 -9.89 2.47
C ASP A 59 -5.50 -9.92 2.97
N TYR A 60 -4.68 -9.03 2.40
CA TYR A 60 -3.25 -8.87 2.71
C TYR A 60 -2.83 -7.39 2.70
N GLY A 61 -1.65 -7.12 3.28
CA GLY A 61 -1.05 -5.79 3.35
C GLY A 61 0.46 -5.83 3.28
#